data_AF-A0A142LL36-F1
#
_entry.id   AF-A0A142LL36-F1
#
_cell.length_a   1.000
_cell.length_b   1.000
_cell.length_c   1.000
_cell.angle_alpha   90.00
_cell.angle_beta   90.00
_cell.angle_gamma   90.00
#
_symmetry.space_group_name_H-M   'P 1'
#
loop_
_entity.id
_entity.type
_entity.pdbx_description
1 polymer ?
#
loop_
_entity_poly.entity_id
_entity_poly.type
_entity_poly.pdbx_seq_one_letter_code
_entity_poly.pdbx_strand_id
1 'polypeptide(L)'
;MTEMKPIRFLAKGTTLDTGHEGAAQEILGAQFLRLTQAISPGMASLSQQRALTVLQELSAMADDLDQQYGPDGNLALDDIEEVTNAGLTASAELEGWVNQTAGDTSLMLLDNLTLGLTLWAMRHHVNIAVSEPIVNALARRVNLATSKQETAAVFAMTQGTIEHLRPQLERDLERSNPERPWRLLNVNFAIASIRTGDTALMRFAFDQFNLALPDECAGFYAEALSVADRSGLPADTRTFIADECRRWTAVH
;
A
#
# COMPACT_ATOMS: atom_id res chain seq x y z
N MET A 1 22.06 47.83 15.21
CA MET A 1 21.65 46.63 14.46
C MET A 1 21.21 45.62 15.49
N THR A 2 19.91 45.47 15.67
CA THR A 2 19.31 44.74 16.79
C THR A 2 19.09 43.30 16.35
N GLU A 3 19.76 42.35 17.02
CA GLU A 3 19.61 40.91 16.80
C GLU A 3 18.14 40.48 16.97
N MET A 4 17.58 39.90 15.91
CA MET A 4 16.29 39.22 15.96
C MET A 4 16.47 37.88 16.66
N LYS A 5 15.92 37.76 17.87
CA LYS A 5 15.84 36.48 18.59
C LYS A 5 14.78 35.57 17.95
N PRO A 6 15.06 34.27 17.77
CA PRO A 6 14.08 33.32 17.23
C PRO A 6 12.95 33.07 18.23
N ILE A 7 11.73 33.00 17.69
CA ILE A 7 10.48 32.73 18.39
C ILE A 7 10.51 31.27 18.86
N ARG A 8 10.43 31.04 20.19
CA ARG A 8 10.23 29.71 20.78
C ARG A 8 8.73 29.41 20.86
N PHE A 9 8.28 28.39 20.15
CA PHE A 9 6.96 27.79 20.41
C PHE A 9 7.10 26.72 21.48
N LEU A 10 6.44 26.93 22.62
CA LEU A 10 6.24 25.92 23.65
C LEU A 10 5.11 24.99 23.19
N ALA A 11 5.45 23.77 22.78
CA ALA A 11 4.49 22.69 22.61
C ALA A 11 3.96 22.30 23.99
N LYS A 12 2.68 22.59 24.26
CA LYS A 12 1.97 22.09 25.44
C LYS A 12 1.61 20.62 25.22
N GLY A 13 2.37 19.76 25.87
CA GLY A 13 1.90 18.52 26.50
C GLY A 13 0.94 17.63 25.72
N THR A 14 1.49 16.83 24.82
CA THR A 14 1.27 15.37 24.84
C THR A 14 2.57 14.75 24.35
N THR A 15 3.28 14.08 25.25
CA THR A 15 4.42 13.25 24.92
C THR A 15 3.93 12.07 24.09
N LEU A 16 4.00 12.20 22.77
CA LEU A 16 4.26 11.07 21.91
C LEU A 16 5.78 10.91 21.85
N ASP A 17 6.22 9.71 22.20
CA ASP A 17 7.60 9.26 22.15
C ASP A 17 8.12 9.37 20.71
N THR A 18 8.90 10.41 20.40
CA THR A 18 9.50 10.65 19.08
C THR A 18 10.75 9.80 18.82
N GLY A 19 10.89 8.66 19.49
CA GLY A 19 12.02 7.75 19.36
C GLY A 19 11.98 6.85 18.11
N HIS A 20 10.94 6.90 17.27
CA HIS A 20 10.72 5.92 16.19
C HIS A 20 10.53 6.52 14.78
N GLU A 21 10.61 7.84 14.61
CA GLU A 21 10.28 8.47 13.32
C GLU A 21 11.42 8.47 12.28
N GLY A 22 12.65 8.06 12.67
CA GLY A 22 13.74 7.75 11.74
C GLY A 22 13.83 6.26 11.32
N ALA A 23 12.92 5.41 11.79
CA ALA A 23 13.02 3.96 11.59
C ALA A 23 12.52 3.49 10.22
N ALA A 24 11.64 4.22 9.53
CA ALA A 24 11.06 3.80 8.26
C ALA A 24 12.03 3.90 7.06
N GLN A 25 13.10 4.70 7.16
CA GLN A 25 14.00 5.07 6.06
C GLN A 25 15.27 4.23 6.02
N GLU A 26 15.91 3.96 7.17
CA GLU A 26 16.92 2.89 7.27
C GLU A 26 16.34 1.57 6.74
N ILE A 27 15.02 1.38 6.85
CA ILE A 27 14.33 0.23 6.29
C ILE A 27 14.36 0.27 4.74
N LEU A 28 14.10 1.38 4.04
CA LEU A 28 14.11 1.38 2.56
C LEU A 28 15.47 0.97 1.99
N GLY A 29 16.54 1.70 2.37
CA GLY A 29 17.90 1.40 1.93
C GLY A 29 18.37 0.00 2.36
N ALA A 30 18.08 -0.42 3.60
CA ALA A 30 18.46 -1.76 4.06
C ALA A 30 17.64 -2.88 3.40
N GLN A 31 16.37 -2.65 3.09
CA GLN A 31 15.54 -3.63 2.37
C GLN A 31 16.02 -3.78 0.93
N PHE A 32 16.40 -2.69 0.27
CA PHE A 32 17.02 -2.76 -1.05
C PHE A 32 18.36 -3.51 -1.01
N LEU A 33 19.21 -3.23 -0.02
CA LEU A 33 20.46 -3.98 0.14
C LEU A 33 20.22 -5.48 0.38
N ARG A 34 19.21 -5.85 1.18
CA ARG A 34 18.84 -7.26 1.38
C ARG A 34 18.28 -7.88 0.10
N LEU A 35 17.47 -7.15 -0.66
CA LEU A 35 16.92 -7.61 -1.93
C LEU A 35 18.03 -7.95 -2.92
N THR A 36 18.98 -7.03 -3.10
CA THR A 36 20.13 -7.24 -4.00
C THR A 36 21.04 -8.38 -3.54
N GLN A 37 21.19 -8.61 -2.23
CA GLN A 37 21.93 -9.76 -1.70
C GLN A 37 21.21 -11.10 -1.91
N ALA A 38 19.87 -11.09 -1.83
CA ALA A 38 19.05 -12.29 -2.01
C ALA A 38 18.95 -12.73 -3.48
N ILE A 39 19.06 -11.77 -4.40
CA ILE A 39 18.98 -11.97 -5.83
C ILE A 39 20.36 -12.36 -6.39
N SER A 40 20.45 -13.43 -7.19
CA SER A 40 21.70 -13.86 -7.82
C SER A 40 22.14 -12.88 -8.93
N PRO A 41 23.24 -12.11 -8.77
CA PRO A 41 23.58 -11.01 -9.67
C PRO A 41 24.01 -11.48 -11.08
N GLY A 42 24.57 -12.69 -11.18
CA GLY A 42 25.12 -13.23 -12.43
C GLY A 42 24.07 -13.74 -13.43
N MET A 43 22.79 -13.73 -13.06
CA MET A 43 21.69 -14.23 -13.89
C MET A 43 20.76 -13.12 -14.40
N ALA A 44 21.00 -11.88 -13.98
CA ALA A 44 20.14 -10.76 -14.33
C ALA A 44 20.41 -10.24 -15.76
N SER A 45 19.36 -9.97 -16.52
CA SER A 45 19.43 -9.27 -17.81
C SER A 45 19.82 -7.80 -17.64
N LEU A 46 20.17 -7.12 -18.73
CA LEU A 46 20.43 -5.68 -18.73
C LEU A 46 19.21 -4.86 -18.27
N SER A 47 17.99 -5.28 -18.59
CA SER A 47 16.78 -4.58 -18.12
C SER A 47 16.59 -4.73 -16.62
N GLN A 48 16.83 -5.93 -16.07
CA GLN A 48 16.73 -6.19 -14.63
C GLN A 48 17.80 -5.43 -13.84
N GLN A 49 19.02 -5.36 -14.38
CA GLN A 49 20.09 -4.54 -13.80
C GLN A 49 19.71 -3.06 -13.78
N ARG A 50 19.12 -2.54 -14.87
CA ARG A 50 18.62 -1.16 -14.91
C ARG A 50 17.51 -0.92 -13.89
N ALA A 51 16.56 -1.84 -13.78
CA ALA A 51 15.48 -1.73 -12.80
C ALA A 51 16.00 -1.70 -11.35
N LEU A 52 16.99 -2.55 -11.04
CA LEU A 52 17.69 -2.51 -9.74
C LEU A 52 18.39 -1.17 -9.52
N THR A 53 19.07 -0.62 -10.53
CA THR A 53 19.74 0.68 -10.42
C THR A 53 18.74 1.81 -10.15
N VAL A 54 17.62 1.86 -10.88
CA VAL A 54 16.58 2.89 -10.67
C VAL A 54 16.03 2.83 -9.24
N LEU A 55 15.75 1.63 -8.73
CA LEU A 55 15.26 1.46 -7.35
C LEU A 55 16.31 1.84 -6.30
N GLN A 56 17.59 1.57 -6.56
CA GLN A 56 18.69 1.99 -5.68
C GLN A 56 18.78 3.51 -5.60
N GLU A 57 18.76 4.18 -6.77
CA GLU A 57 18.86 5.63 -6.88
C GLU A 57 17.65 6.31 -6.22
N LEU A 58 16.44 5.81 -6.46
CA LEU A 58 15.23 6.32 -5.82
C LEU A 58 15.27 6.11 -4.30
N SER A 59 15.69 4.95 -3.81
CA SER A 59 15.80 4.70 -2.37
C SER A 59 16.78 5.67 -1.71
N ALA A 60 17.94 5.91 -2.32
CA ALA A 60 18.92 6.86 -1.79
C ALA A 60 18.42 8.30 -1.86
N MET A 61 17.75 8.67 -2.96
CA MET A 61 17.15 9.99 -3.12
C MET A 61 16.06 10.26 -2.08
N ALA A 62 15.18 9.30 -1.80
CA ALA A 62 14.15 9.43 -0.79
C ALA A 62 14.75 9.74 0.60
N ASP A 63 15.81 9.03 0.98
CA ASP A 63 16.53 9.26 2.24
C ASP A 63 17.14 10.68 2.30
N ASP A 64 17.79 11.12 1.22
CA ASP A 64 18.39 12.45 1.12
C ASP A 64 17.33 13.58 1.19
N LEU A 65 16.19 13.38 0.53
CA LEU A 65 15.10 14.37 0.50
C LEU A 65 14.42 14.49 1.85
N ASP A 66 14.21 13.40 2.58
CA ASP A 66 13.62 13.46 3.91
C ASP A 66 14.59 14.13 4.90
N GLN A 67 15.90 13.90 4.75
CA GLN A 67 16.91 14.60 5.53
C GLN A 67 16.92 16.12 5.26
N GLN A 68 16.66 16.52 4.02
CA GLN A 68 16.71 17.92 3.60
C GLN A 68 15.41 18.69 3.86
N TYR A 69 14.25 18.09 3.57
CA TYR A 69 12.93 18.74 3.59
C TYR A 69 12.05 18.30 4.76
N GLY A 70 12.53 17.36 5.58
CA GLY A 70 11.76 16.76 6.66
C GLY A 70 10.92 15.59 6.17
N PRO A 71 10.40 14.76 7.09
CA PRO A 71 9.83 13.47 6.75
C PRO A 71 8.35 13.56 6.31
N ASP A 72 7.71 14.71 6.49
CA ASP A 72 6.34 14.99 6.09
C ASP A 72 6.29 16.40 5.51
N GLY A 73 6.06 16.54 4.21
CA GLY A 73 6.03 17.85 3.55
C GLY A 73 6.04 17.77 2.03
N ASN A 74 5.51 18.80 1.37
CA ASN A 74 5.52 18.85 -0.08
C ASN A 74 6.95 19.07 -0.61
N LEU A 75 7.38 18.21 -1.53
CA LEU A 75 8.67 18.34 -2.20
C LEU A 75 8.49 19.24 -3.43
N ALA A 76 9.08 20.44 -3.40
CA ALA A 76 9.04 21.37 -4.52
C ALA A 76 10.14 21.05 -5.54
N LEU A 77 10.11 19.83 -6.09
CA LEU A 77 11.06 19.32 -7.08
C LEU A 77 10.30 18.92 -8.34
N ASP A 78 10.73 19.44 -9.49
CA ASP A 78 10.00 19.30 -10.75
C ASP A 78 9.92 17.83 -11.23
N ASP A 79 10.95 17.02 -10.97
CA ASP A 79 11.06 15.65 -11.50
C ASP A 79 10.62 14.56 -10.51
N ILE A 80 10.10 14.93 -9.32
CA ILE A 80 9.88 13.97 -8.24
C ILE A 80 8.80 12.94 -8.58
N GLU A 81 7.75 13.36 -9.29
CA GLU A 81 6.71 12.48 -9.76
C GLU A 81 7.24 11.50 -10.81
N GLU A 82 8.05 11.99 -11.77
CA GLU A 82 8.62 11.14 -12.82
C GLU A 82 9.52 10.06 -12.23
N VAL A 83 10.44 10.45 -11.33
CA VAL A 83 11.39 9.51 -10.71
C VAL A 83 10.67 8.49 -9.82
N THR A 84 9.65 8.92 -9.07
CA THR A 84 8.83 8.02 -8.24
C THR A 84 8.11 6.98 -9.10
N ASN A 85 7.47 7.42 -10.19
CA ASN A 85 6.75 6.53 -11.09
C ASN A 85 7.69 5.59 -11.86
N ALA A 86 8.88 6.07 -12.25
CA ALA A 86 9.92 5.23 -12.85
C ALA A 86 10.37 4.11 -11.89
N GLY A 87 10.52 4.42 -10.59
CA GLY A 87 10.81 3.42 -9.57
C GLY A 87 9.70 2.38 -9.41
N LEU A 88 8.43 2.80 -9.39
CA LEU A 88 7.30 1.87 -9.34
C LEU A 88 7.22 0.98 -10.59
N THR A 89 7.49 1.53 -11.78
CA THR A 89 7.62 0.73 -13.01
C THR A 89 8.76 -0.29 -12.89
N ALA A 90 9.93 0.13 -12.38
CA ALA A 90 11.06 -0.77 -12.14
C ALA A 90 10.73 -1.89 -11.15
N SER A 91 9.95 -1.60 -10.10
CA SER A 91 9.43 -2.63 -9.18
C SER A 91 8.56 -3.66 -9.91
N ALA A 92 7.64 -3.23 -10.78
CA ALA A 92 6.79 -4.15 -11.54
C ALA A 92 7.60 -5.04 -12.49
N GLU A 93 8.61 -4.48 -13.16
CA GLU A 93 9.53 -5.24 -14.02
C GLU A 93 10.31 -6.30 -13.23
N LEU A 94 10.80 -5.96 -12.04
CA LEU A 94 11.50 -6.90 -11.17
C LEU A 94 10.58 -7.95 -10.57
N GLU A 95 9.33 -7.61 -10.25
CA GLU A 95 8.36 -8.56 -9.69
C GLU A 95 8.17 -9.74 -10.65
N GLY A 96 7.97 -9.47 -11.94
CA GLY A 96 7.82 -10.50 -12.95
C GLY A 96 9.01 -11.47 -13.00
N TRP A 97 10.21 -10.97 -12.76
CA TRP A 97 11.43 -11.78 -12.73
C TRP A 97 11.64 -12.52 -11.39
N VAL A 98 11.43 -11.85 -10.27
CA VAL A 98 11.58 -12.42 -8.92
C VAL A 98 10.64 -13.62 -8.75
N ASN A 99 9.41 -13.51 -9.22
CA ASN A 99 8.44 -14.61 -9.25
C ASN A 99 8.93 -15.85 -10.00
N GLN A 100 9.79 -15.68 -11.01
CA GLN A 100 10.29 -16.77 -11.83
C GLN A 100 11.60 -17.38 -11.30
N THR A 101 12.38 -16.64 -10.50
CA THR A 101 13.81 -16.96 -10.30
C THR A 101 14.33 -16.85 -8.87
N ALA A 102 13.73 -16.03 -8.00
CA ALA A 102 14.36 -15.61 -6.74
C ALA A 102 13.55 -15.98 -5.47
N GLY A 103 12.42 -16.68 -5.63
CA GLY A 103 11.61 -17.27 -4.55
C GLY A 103 10.90 -16.27 -3.64
N ASP A 104 10.12 -16.79 -2.68
CA ASP A 104 9.20 -16.01 -1.85
C ASP A 104 9.90 -14.92 -1.02
N THR A 105 11.11 -15.17 -0.52
CA THR A 105 11.87 -14.19 0.29
C THR A 105 12.18 -12.93 -0.52
N SER A 106 12.63 -13.08 -1.77
CA SER A 106 12.97 -11.93 -2.63
C SER A 106 11.71 -11.15 -3.01
N LEU A 107 10.59 -11.86 -3.22
CA LEU A 107 9.30 -11.22 -3.48
C LEU A 107 8.83 -10.39 -2.29
N MET A 108 8.96 -10.94 -1.07
CA MET A 108 8.64 -10.18 0.16
C MET A 108 9.52 -8.94 0.33
N LEU A 109 10.81 -9.02 -0.02
CA LEU A 109 11.72 -7.86 0.04
C LEU A 109 11.32 -6.79 -0.97
N LEU A 110 10.95 -7.19 -2.19
CA LEU A 110 10.45 -6.27 -3.23
C LEU A 110 9.10 -5.65 -2.86
N ASP A 111 8.20 -6.42 -2.24
CA ASP A 111 6.93 -5.91 -1.72
C ASP A 111 7.17 -4.84 -0.65
N ASN A 112 8.08 -5.10 0.30
CA ASN A 112 8.42 -4.12 1.34
C ASN A 112 8.99 -2.84 0.75
N LEU A 113 9.85 -2.95 -0.27
CA LEU A 113 10.41 -1.78 -0.96
C LEU A 113 9.31 -0.99 -1.67
N THR A 114 8.44 -1.67 -2.42
CA THR A 114 7.33 -1.06 -3.16
C THR A 114 6.36 -0.35 -2.22
N LEU A 115 6.01 -0.97 -1.09
CA LEU A 115 5.12 -0.38 -0.10
C LEU A 115 5.80 0.77 0.65
N GLY A 116 7.10 0.68 0.92
CA GLY A 116 7.85 1.78 1.54
C GLY A 116 7.93 3.00 0.62
N LEU A 117 8.19 2.81 -0.68
CA LEU A 117 8.16 3.88 -1.68
C LEU A 117 6.76 4.49 -1.82
N THR A 118 5.73 3.65 -1.77
CA THR A 118 4.33 4.12 -1.77
C THR A 118 4.05 5.00 -0.56
N LEU A 119 4.45 4.57 0.63
CA LEU A 119 4.26 5.33 1.86
C LEU A 119 5.00 6.66 1.79
N TRP A 120 6.26 6.65 1.34
CA TRP A 120 7.05 7.86 1.14
C TRP A 120 6.35 8.82 0.16
N ALA A 121 5.92 8.34 -1.01
CA ALA A 121 5.20 9.16 -1.99
C ALA A 121 3.91 9.76 -1.41
N MET A 122 3.16 8.99 -0.62
CA MET A 122 1.94 9.47 0.06
C MET A 122 2.25 10.59 1.07
N ARG A 123 3.30 10.46 1.88
CA ARG A 123 3.71 11.46 2.89
C ARG A 123 4.13 12.78 2.26
N HIS A 124 4.73 12.70 1.07
CA HIS A 124 5.16 13.88 0.30
C HIS A 124 4.13 14.36 -0.72
N HIS A 125 2.92 13.76 -0.73
CA HIS A 125 1.85 14.06 -1.68
C HIS A 125 2.26 13.92 -3.17
N VAL A 126 3.23 13.05 -3.45
CA VAL A 126 3.71 12.77 -4.82
C VAL A 126 2.66 11.98 -5.58
N ASN A 127 2.32 12.43 -6.79
CA ASN A 127 1.33 11.78 -7.63
C ASN A 127 1.82 10.41 -8.15
N ILE A 128 1.06 9.34 -7.87
CA ILE A 128 1.40 7.97 -8.26
C ILE A 128 0.54 7.53 -9.45
N ALA A 129 1.10 7.49 -10.65
CA ALA A 129 0.42 7.03 -11.87
C ALA A 129 0.45 5.49 -12.03
N VAL A 130 1.44 4.82 -11.46
CA VAL A 130 1.64 3.36 -11.61
C VAL A 130 1.19 2.63 -10.34
N SER A 131 -0.04 2.12 -10.35
CA SER A 131 -0.66 1.51 -9.14
C SER A 131 -0.55 -0.02 -9.06
N GLU A 132 -0.40 -0.71 -10.19
CA GLU A 132 -0.34 -2.19 -10.24
C GLU A 132 0.63 -2.82 -9.23
N PRO A 133 1.94 -2.45 -9.16
CA PRO A 133 2.88 -3.07 -8.23
C PRO A 133 2.48 -2.85 -6.76
N ILE A 134 1.82 -1.72 -6.47
CA ILE A 134 1.33 -1.39 -5.13
C ILE A 134 0.17 -2.30 -4.76
N VAL A 135 -0.80 -2.45 -5.67
CA VAL A 135 -1.97 -3.33 -5.47
C VAL A 135 -1.52 -4.78 -5.28
N ASN A 136 -0.57 -5.24 -6.09
CA ASN A 136 -0.01 -6.59 -5.99
C ASN A 136 0.69 -6.82 -4.65
N ALA A 137 1.57 -5.89 -4.23
CA ALA A 137 2.27 -5.97 -2.95
C ALA A 137 1.31 -5.94 -1.76
N LEU A 138 0.29 -5.08 -1.78
CA LEU A 138 -0.76 -5.04 -0.75
C LEU A 138 -1.54 -6.34 -0.69
N ALA A 139 -1.97 -6.89 -1.84
CA ALA A 139 -2.70 -8.15 -1.90
C ALA A 139 -1.92 -9.31 -1.27
N ARG A 140 -0.63 -9.43 -1.61
CA ARG A 140 0.26 -10.42 -1.00
C ARG A 140 0.42 -10.19 0.50
N ARG A 141 0.61 -8.95 0.93
CA ARG A 141 0.79 -8.63 2.35
C ARG A 141 -0.47 -8.93 3.18
N VAL A 142 -1.67 -8.67 2.66
CA VAL A 142 -2.94 -9.08 3.28
C VAL A 142 -2.97 -10.59 3.45
N ASN A 143 -2.58 -11.34 2.43
CA ASN A 143 -2.60 -12.80 2.46
C ASN A 143 -1.62 -13.39 3.49
N LEU A 144 -0.44 -12.77 3.62
CA LEU A 144 0.62 -13.18 4.54
C LEU A 144 0.42 -12.68 5.98
N ALA A 145 -0.44 -11.69 6.22
CA ALA A 145 -0.68 -11.16 7.56
C ALA A 145 -1.24 -12.25 8.49
N THR A 146 -0.51 -12.53 9.57
CA THR A 146 -0.84 -13.60 10.53
C THR A 146 -1.25 -13.06 11.90
N SER A 147 -0.77 -11.87 12.26
CA SER A 147 -1.15 -11.21 13.51
C SER A 147 -2.19 -10.11 13.30
N LYS A 148 -2.90 -9.76 14.38
CA LYS A 148 -3.84 -8.62 14.39
C LYS A 148 -3.14 -7.30 14.05
N GLN A 149 -1.92 -7.11 14.56
CA GLN A 149 -1.13 -5.90 14.30
C GLN A 149 -0.73 -5.80 12.83
N GLU A 150 -0.27 -6.89 12.21
CA GLU A 150 0.03 -6.91 10.78
C GLU A 150 -1.22 -6.64 9.94
N THR A 151 -2.34 -7.28 10.28
CA THR A 151 -3.60 -7.08 9.56
C THR A 151 -4.07 -5.62 9.65
N ALA A 152 -3.98 -5.00 10.83
CA ALA A 152 -4.31 -3.59 11.03
C ALA A 152 -3.37 -2.65 10.26
N ALA A 153 -2.06 -2.94 10.23
CA ALA A 153 -1.09 -2.15 9.48
C ALA A 153 -1.36 -2.20 7.98
N VAL A 154 -1.61 -3.39 7.43
CA VAL A 154 -1.93 -3.54 5.99
C VAL A 154 -3.29 -2.92 5.65
N PHE A 155 -4.27 -3.02 6.55
CA PHE A 155 -5.56 -2.34 6.40
C PHE A 155 -5.36 -0.83 6.30
N ALA A 156 -4.63 -0.22 7.23
CA ALA A 156 -4.37 1.21 7.25
C ALA A 156 -3.58 1.67 6.01
N MET A 157 -2.58 0.89 5.58
CA MET A 157 -1.82 1.17 4.37
C MET A 157 -2.72 1.13 3.13
N THR A 158 -3.55 0.09 3.00
CA THR A 158 -4.48 -0.06 1.88
C THR A 158 -5.49 1.09 1.83
N GLN A 159 -6.05 1.47 2.98
CA GLN A 159 -6.93 2.63 3.08
C GLN A 159 -6.23 3.92 2.63
N GLY A 160 -5.01 4.16 3.11
CA GLY A 160 -4.23 5.34 2.73
C GLY A 160 -3.91 5.36 1.24
N THR A 161 -3.53 4.23 0.65
CA THR A 161 -3.31 4.10 -0.80
C THR A 161 -4.59 4.39 -1.59
N ILE A 162 -5.75 3.86 -1.16
CA ILE A 162 -7.04 4.13 -1.79
C ILE A 162 -7.35 5.63 -1.79
N GLU A 163 -7.13 6.32 -0.67
CA GLU A 163 -7.37 7.77 -0.57
C GLU A 163 -6.42 8.56 -1.49
N HIS A 164 -5.12 8.22 -1.46
CA HIS A 164 -4.09 8.91 -2.24
C HIS A 164 -4.31 8.77 -3.74
N LEU A 165 -4.70 7.58 -4.21
CA LEU A 165 -4.90 7.33 -5.63
C LEU A 165 -6.24 7.86 -6.15
N ARG A 166 -7.21 8.14 -5.28
CA ARG A 166 -8.61 8.47 -5.66
C ARG A 166 -8.73 9.50 -6.79
N PRO A 167 -8.02 10.63 -6.79
CA PRO A 167 -8.18 11.66 -7.83
C PRO A 167 -7.84 11.17 -9.25
N GLN A 168 -6.91 10.22 -9.36
CA GLN A 168 -6.53 9.63 -10.64
C GLN A 168 -7.52 8.53 -11.06
N LEU A 169 -8.02 7.78 -10.09
CA LEU A 169 -8.90 6.63 -10.30
C LEU A 169 -10.32 7.03 -10.68
N GLU A 170 -10.81 8.19 -10.21
CA GLU A 170 -12.09 8.75 -10.67
C GLU A 170 -12.10 9.04 -12.18
N ARG A 171 -10.92 9.15 -12.81
CA ARG A 171 -10.75 9.33 -14.26
C ARG A 171 -10.59 8.00 -15.02
N ASP A 172 -10.50 6.88 -14.31
CA ASP A 172 -10.41 5.55 -14.92
C ASP A 172 -11.79 5.11 -15.42
N LEU A 173 -11.99 5.26 -16.74
CA LEU A 173 -13.24 4.96 -17.43
C LEU A 173 -13.35 3.49 -17.83
N GLU A 174 -12.30 2.67 -17.66
CA GLU A 174 -12.25 1.30 -18.18
C GLU A 174 -12.89 0.29 -17.23
N ARG A 175 -14.18 0.51 -16.92
CA ARG A 175 -14.98 -0.37 -16.05
C ARG A 175 -15.13 -1.81 -16.57
N SER A 176 -14.87 -2.03 -17.87
CA SER A 176 -14.96 -3.34 -18.53
C SER A 176 -13.79 -4.27 -18.24
N ASN A 177 -12.63 -3.76 -17.78
CA ASN A 177 -11.49 -4.61 -17.46
C ASN A 177 -11.64 -5.18 -16.03
N PRO A 178 -11.82 -6.50 -15.86
CA PRO A 178 -11.93 -7.12 -14.54
C PRO A 178 -10.59 -7.15 -13.79
N GLU A 179 -9.46 -7.01 -14.46
CA GLU A 179 -8.12 -7.03 -13.85
C GLU A 179 -7.60 -5.63 -13.54
N ARG A 180 -8.42 -4.58 -13.72
CA ARG A 180 -7.98 -3.21 -13.45
C ARG A 180 -7.53 -3.05 -11.98
N PRO A 181 -6.36 -2.44 -11.72
CA PRO A 181 -5.79 -2.34 -10.37
C PRO A 181 -6.74 -1.75 -9.32
N TRP A 182 -7.56 -0.77 -9.70
CA TRP A 182 -8.54 -0.14 -8.79
C TRP A 182 -9.56 -1.13 -8.22
N ARG A 183 -10.08 -1.99 -9.09
CA ARG A 183 -11.07 -3.00 -8.69
C ARG A 183 -10.44 -3.97 -7.71
N LEU A 184 -9.26 -4.49 -8.07
CA LEU A 184 -8.52 -5.42 -7.22
C LEU A 184 -8.17 -4.78 -5.87
N LEU A 185 -7.79 -3.51 -5.84
CA LEU A 185 -7.49 -2.79 -4.59
C LEU A 185 -8.71 -2.73 -3.66
N ASN A 186 -9.90 -2.37 -4.18
CA ASN A 186 -11.13 -2.32 -3.37
C ASN A 186 -11.59 -3.70 -2.91
N VAL A 187 -11.52 -4.71 -3.77
CA VAL A 187 -11.83 -6.10 -3.41
C VAL A 187 -10.89 -6.59 -2.30
N ASN A 188 -9.59 -6.39 -2.47
CA ASN A 188 -8.58 -6.79 -1.48
C ASN A 188 -8.74 -6.03 -0.16
N PHE A 189 -9.14 -4.76 -0.20
CA PHE A 189 -9.44 -3.99 1.01
C PHE A 189 -10.63 -4.57 1.78
N ALA A 190 -11.71 -4.90 1.08
CA ALA A 190 -12.87 -5.54 1.69
C ALA A 190 -12.51 -6.92 2.29
N ILE A 191 -11.72 -7.74 1.59
CA ILE A 191 -11.22 -9.03 2.08
C ILE A 191 -10.32 -8.85 3.31
N ALA A 192 -9.39 -7.89 3.27
CA ALA A 192 -8.50 -7.57 4.38
C ALA A 192 -9.32 -7.19 5.63
N SER A 193 -10.39 -6.42 5.45
CA SER A 193 -11.28 -6.03 6.55
C SER A 193 -11.92 -7.24 7.23
N ILE A 194 -12.35 -8.26 6.48
CA ILE A 194 -12.93 -9.49 7.06
C ILE A 194 -11.90 -10.21 7.94
N ARG A 195 -10.63 -10.24 7.52
CA ARG A 195 -9.54 -10.87 8.27
C ARG A 195 -9.23 -10.18 9.60
N THR A 196 -9.62 -8.91 9.77
CA THR A 196 -9.46 -8.21 11.06
C THR A 196 -10.35 -8.81 12.15
N GLY A 197 -11.51 -9.37 11.79
CA GLY A 197 -12.56 -9.76 12.73
C GLY A 197 -13.17 -8.59 13.49
N ASP A 198 -12.90 -7.35 13.07
CA ASP A 198 -13.41 -6.12 13.68
C ASP A 198 -14.53 -5.53 12.82
N THR A 199 -15.74 -5.52 13.37
CA THR A 199 -16.94 -5.07 12.66
C THR A 199 -16.89 -3.58 12.29
N ALA A 200 -16.19 -2.75 13.06
CA ALA A 200 -16.05 -1.33 12.75
C ALA A 200 -15.17 -1.12 11.50
N LEU A 201 -14.03 -1.82 11.42
CA LEU A 201 -13.15 -1.79 10.25
C LEU A 201 -13.82 -2.38 9.01
N MET A 202 -14.57 -3.48 9.20
CA MET A 202 -15.36 -4.07 8.12
C MET A 202 -16.43 -3.11 7.59
N ARG A 203 -17.17 -2.45 8.48
CA ARG A 203 -18.18 -1.47 8.07
C ARG A 203 -17.57 -0.37 7.22
N PHE A 204 -16.46 0.21 7.67
CA PHE A 204 -15.75 1.23 6.91
C PHE A 204 -15.33 0.72 5.53
N ALA A 205 -14.67 -0.44 5.46
CA ALA A 205 -14.21 -0.97 4.18
C ALA A 205 -15.35 -1.36 3.24
N PHE A 206 -16.44 -1.90 3.78
CA PHE A 206 -17.63 -2.24 3.02
C PHE A 206 -18.34 -1.00 2.49
N ASP A 207 -18.49 0.06 3.28
CA ASP A 207 -19.06 1.33 2.79
C ASP A 207 -18.25 1.88 1.60
N GLN A 208 -16.91 1.82 1.67
CA GLN A 208 -16.04 2.22 0.56
C GLN A 208 -16.20 1.30 -0.66
N PHE A 209 -16.22 -0.02 -0.46
CA PHE A 209 -16.41 -1.01 -1.52
C PHE A 209 -17.76 -0.83 -2.23
N ASN A 210 -18.83 -0.60 -1.47
CA ASN A 210 -20.18 -0.37 -1.98
C ASN A 210 -20.27 0.87 -2.87
N LEU A 211 -19.55 1.93 -2.51
CA LEU A 211 -19.47 3.15 -3.31
C LEU A 211 -18.63 2.94 -4.57
N ALA A 212 -17.51 2.22 -4.47
CA ALA A 212 -16.56 2.04 -5.55
C ALA A 212 -17.02 1.00 -6.60
N LEU A 213 -17.66 -0.09 -6.17
CA LEU A 213 -17.99 -1.26 -6.98
C LEU A 213 -19.43 -1.77 -6.73
N PRO A 214 -20.46 -0.93 -6.92
CA PRO A 214 -21.85 -1.30 -6.63
C PRO A 214 -22.32 -2.54 -7.41
N ASP A 215 -21.89 -2.70 -8.66
CA ASP A 215 -22.29 -3.82 -9.53
C ASP A 215 -21.72 -5.18 -9.06
N GLU A 216 -20.67 -5.16 -8.23
CA GLU A 216 -20.01 -6.38 -7.74
C GLU A 216 -20.49 -6.80 -6.34
N CYS A 217 -21.26 -5.94 -5.66
CA CYS A 217 -21.64 -6.15 -4.27
C CYS A 217 -22.41 -7.45 -4.04
N ALA A 218 -23.39 -7.76 -4.90
CA ALA A 218 -24.18 -8.98 -4.77
C ALA A 218 -23.32 -10.25 -4.86
N GLY A 219 -22.40 -10.30 -5.83
CA GLY A 219 -21.48 -11.43 -6.00
C GLY A 219 -20.49 -11.54 -4.85
N PHE A 220 -19.87 -10.42 -4.48
CA PHE A 220 -18.90 -10.35 -3.39
C PHE A 220 -19.49 -10.84 -2.06
N TYR A 221 -20.65 -10.33 -1.64
CA TYR A 221 -21.22 -10.71 -0.35
C TYR A 221 -21.76 -12.15 -0.31
N ALA A 222 -22.22 -12.69 -1.45
CA ALA A 222 -22.59 -14.10 -1.54
C ALA A 222 -21.37 -15.01 -1.29
N GLU A 223 -20.22 -14.69 -1.89
CA GLU A 223 -18.98 -15.42 -1.66
C GLU A 223 -18.45 -15.21 -0.23
N ALA A 224 -18.44 -13.97 0.26
CA ALA A 224 -18.00 -13.64 1.60
C ALA A 224 -18.80 -14.40 2.67
N LEU A 225 -20.12 -14.53 2.51
CA LEU A 225 -20.97 -15.33 3.41
C LEU A 225 -20.60 -16.81 3.36
N SER A 226 -20.41 -17.37 2.16
CA SER A 226 -19.96 -18.76 1.98
C SER A 226 -18.61 -19.05 2.64
N VAL A 227 -17.68 -18.09 2.61
CA VAL A 227 -16.39 -18.19 3.31
C VAL A 227 -16.58 -18.03 4.81
N ALA A 228 -17.41 -17.07 5.24
CA ALA A 228 -17.68 -16.80 6.64
C ALA A 228 -18.23 -18.01 7.38
N ASP A 229 -19.16 -18.75 6.76
CA ASP A 229 -19.75 -19.99 7.32
C ASP A 229 -18.74 -21.12 7.51
N ARG A 230 -17.65 -21.12 6.73
CA ARG A 230 -16.58 -22.13 6.81
C ARG A 230 -15.42 -21.69 7.71
N SER A 231 -15.47 -20.46 8.23
CA SER A 231 -14.39 -19.82 8.96
C SER A 231 -14.72 -19.66 10.45
N GLY A 232 -13.70 -19.72 11.31
CA GLY A 232 -13.81 -19.47 12.75
C GLY A 232 -14.05 -17.99 13.13
N LEU A 233 -14.69 -17.19 12.26
CA LEU A 233 -14.94 -15.78 12.50
C LEU A 233 -15.86 -15.54 13.71
N PRO A 234 -15.77 -14.36 14.37
CA PRO A 234 -16.71 -13.97 15.41
C PRO A 234 -18.17 -13.99 14.93
N ALA A 235 -19.11 -14.27 15.86
CA ALA A 235 -20.53 -14.35 15.52
C ALA A 235 -21.05 -13.02 14.96
N ASP A 236 -20.71 -11.90 15.61
CA ASP A 236 -21.12 -10.56 15.19
C ASP A 236 -20.64 -10.23 13.77
N THR A 237 -19.41 -10.63 13.43
CA THR A 237 -18.84 -10.50 12.09
C THR A 237 -19.62 -11.29 11.04
N ARG A 238 -20.00 -12.54 11.35
CA ARG A 238 -20.82 -13.35 10.43
C ARG A 238 -22.20 -12.76 10.23
N THR A 239 -22.85 -12.31 11.30
CA THR A 239 -24.15 -11.64 11.23
C THR A 239 -24.06 -10.39 10.36
N PHE A 240 -23.01 -9.58 10.53
CA PHE A 240 -22.81 -8.39 9.71
C PHE A 240 -22.65 -8.72 8.22
N ILE A 241 -21.86 -9.74 7.86
CA ILE A 241 -21.73 -10.18 6.46
C ILE A 241 -23.09 -10.69 5.91
N ALA A 242 -23.85 -11.44 6.72
CA ALA A 242 -25.17 -11.93 6.31
C ALA A 242 -26.18 -10.80 6.08
N ASP A 243 -26.14 -9.74 6.90
CA ASP A 243 -26.97 -8.55 6.73
C ASP A 243 -26.65 -7.82 5.42
N GLU A 244 -25.35 -7.65 5.12
CA GLU A 244 -24.88 -7.05 3.87
C GLU A 244 -25.25 -7.89 2.65
N CYS A 245 -25.09 -9.22 2.73
CA CYS A 245 -25.52 -10.13 1.68
C CYS A 245 -27.03 -10.00 1.41
N ARG A 246 -27.87 -9.98 2.45
CA ARG A 246 -29.31 -9.75 2.30
C ARG A 246 -29.62 -8.40 1.68
N ARG A 247 -28.94 -7.33 2.11
CA ARG A 247 -29.12 -5.97 1.58
C ARG A 247 -28.90 -5.92 0.07
N TRP A 248 -27.85 -6.57 -0.44
CA TRP A 248 -27.47 -6.49 -1.85
C TRP A 248 -28.09 -7.57 -2.74
N THR A 249 -28.55 -8.68 -2.18
CA THR A 249 -29.24 -9.75 -2.93
C THR A 249 -30.76 -9.58 -2.96
N ALA A 250 -31.36 -8.85 -2.01
CA ALA A 250 -32.80 -8.58 -1.99
C ALA A 250 -33.27 -7.56 -3.06
N VAL A 251 -32.35 -6.92 -3.79
CA VAL A 251 -32.64 -5.86 -4.78
C VAL A 251 -32.88 -6.44 -6.20
N HIS A 252 -33.27 -7.70 -6.32
CA HIS A 252 -33.66 -8.32 -7.59
C HIS A 252 -35.06 -8.93 -7.50
#